data_AF-A0AAN4ZEB9-F1
#
_entry.id   AF-A0AAN4ZEB9-F1
#
_cell.length_a   1.000
_cell.length_b   1.000
_cell.length_c   1.000
_cell.angle_alpha   90.00
_cell.angle_beta   90.00
_cell.angle_gamma   90.00
#
_symmetry.space_group_name_H-M   'P 1'
#
loop_
_entity.id
_entity.type
_entity.pdbx_description
1 polymer ?
#
loop_
_entity_poly.entity_id
_entity_poly.type
_entity_poly.pdbx_seq_one_letter_code
_entity_poly.pdbx_strand_id
1 'polypeptide(L)'
;AEKTRRVDALRAENEKSAGTVFSRACHECRAPHPLERVVLTHCGHAVCRACADADARRSLLLCTTCETVSAFVRLFEEKTEEGVRHTDDSPAASISRVCGVCYAANPAVRAVITTCGHVACLACIEQLKSANRVKCPFCRENSPVVRLVEPLLSK
;
A
#
# COMPACT_ATOMS: atom_id res chain seq x y z
N ALA A 1 -18.09 18.62 -8.67
CA ALA A 1 -17.25 19.83 -8.49
C ALA A 1 -16.13 19.58 -7.47
N GLU A 2 -16.43 19.25 -6.21
CA GLU A 2 -15.39 19.03 -5.17
C GLU A 2 -14.60 17.72 -5.37
N LYS A 3 -15.29 16.59 -5.58
CA LYS A 3 -14.66 15.29 -5.86
C LYS A 3 -13.65 15.39 -7.01
N THR A 4 -14.03 16.05 -8.10
CA THR A 4 -13.17 16.27 -9.28
C THR A 4 -11.91 17.04 -8.91
N ARG A 5 -12.04 18.18 -8.22
CA ARG A 5 -10.88 18.98 -7.76
C ARG A 5 -9.92 18.18 -6.88
N ARG A 6 -10.46 17.36 -5.97
CA ARG A 6 -9.64 16.48 -5.11
C ARG A 6 -8.88 15.45 -5.94
N VAL A 7 -9.54 14.81 -6.91
CA VAL A 7 -8.89 13.83 -7.81
C VAL A 7 -7.79 14.52 -8.63
N ASP A 8 -8.03 15.72 -9.16
CA ASP A 8 -7.05 16.46 -9.94
C ASP A 8 -5.83 16.87 -9.11
N ALA A 9 -6.05 17.32 -7.87
CA ALA A 9 -4.96 17.62 -6.93
C ALA A 9 -4.10 16.38 -6.63
N LEU A 10 -4.74 15.23 -6.36
CA LEU A 10 -4.03 13.97 -6.11
C LEU A 10 -3.25 13.48 -7.34
N ARG A 11 -3.74 13.75 -8.56
CA ARG A 11 -3.01 13.42 -9.80
C ARG A 11 -1.78 14.31 -9.97
N ALA A 12 -1.91 15.61 -9.74
CA ALA A 12 -0.78 16.54 -9.76
C ALA A 12 0.28 16.19 -8.69
N GLU A 13 -0.12 15.65 -7.54
CA GLU A 13 0.81 15.12 -6.54
C GLU A 13 1.55 13.86 -7.04
N ASN A 14 0.87 12.95 -7.74
CA ASN A 14 1.49 11.75 -8.30
C ASN A 14 2.57 12.07 -9.34
N GLU A 15 2.38 13.12 -10.14
CA GLU A 15 3.38 13.57 -11.12
C GLU A 15 4.65 14.06 -10.41
N LYS A 16 4.50 14.76 -9.28
CA LYS A 16 5.62 15.27 -8.47
C LYS A 16 6.32 14.18 -7.67
N SER A 17 5.70 13.03 -7.45
CA SER A 17 6.26 11.94 -6.65
C SER A 17 7.03 10.89 -7.44
N ALA A 18 7.16 11.04 -8.77
CA ALA A 18 7.81 10.07 -9.65
C ALA A 18 9.19 9.59 -9.13
N GLY A 19 10.03 10.50 -8.65
CA GLY A 19 11.39 10.21 -8.14
C GLY A 19 11.49 9.89 -6.64
N THR A 20 10.39 9.92 -5.90
CA THR A 20 10.42 9.80 -4.42
C THR A 20 10.60 8.37 -3.95
N VAL A 21 11.27 8.16 -2.82
CA VAL A 21 11.48 6.82 -2.25
C VAL A 21 10.63 6.64 -1.00
N PHE A 22 9.86 5.56 -0.95
CA PHE A 22 9.01 5.21 0.19
C PHE A 22 9.55 3.96 0.89
N SER A 23 9.53 3.97 2.22
CA SER A 23 9.92 2.84 3.04
C SER A 23 8.96 1.67 2.88
N ARG A 24 9.53 0.48 2.73
CA ARG A 24 8.80 -0.80 2.85
C ARG A 24 9.09 -1.53 4.16
N ALA A 25 9.86 -0.90 5.06
CA ALA A 25 10.32 -1.56 6.26
C ALA A 25 9.16 -2.08 7.10
N CYS A 26 9.29 -3.31 7.62
CA CYS A 26 8.36 -3.81 8.61
C CYS A 26 8.51 -3.02 9.90
N HIS A 27 7.43 -2.43 10.42
CA HIS A 27 7.52 -1.66 11.67
C HIS A 27 7.78 -2.52 12.91
N GLU A 28 7.54 -3.83 12.84
CA GLU A 28 7.76 -4.77 13.94
C GLU A 28 9.21 -5.28 13.96
N CYS A 29 9.62 -6.05 12.96
CA CYS A 29 10.96 -6.63 12.90
C CYS A 29 12.03 -5.77 12.22
N ARG A 30 11.66 -4.58 11.70
CA ARG A 30 12.55 -3.63 10.99
C ARG A 30 13.20 -4.15 9.72
N ALA A 31 12.80 -5.33 9.22
CA ALA A 31 13.26 -5.84 7.93
C ALA A 31 13.00 -4.78 6.83
N PRO A 32 14.02 -4.32 6.08
CA PRO A 32 13.88 -3.16 5.19
C PRO A 32 13.03 -3.46 3.95
N HIS A 33 13.13 -4.69 3.44
CA HIS A 33 12.45 -5.15 2.24
C HIS A 33 11.79 -6.52 2.46
N PRO A 34 10.72 -6.60 3.26
CA PRO A 34 10.03 -7.86 3.49
C PRO A 34 9.47 -8.41 2.17
N LEU A 35 9.56 -9.73 1.99
CA LEU A 35 9.11 -10.44 0.79
C LEU A 35 7.60 -10.30 0.57
N GLU A 36 6.82 -10.41 1.66
CA GLU A 36 5.38 -10.22 1.65
C GLU A 36 4.96 -9.33 2.83
N ARG A 37 4.00 -8.44 2.58
CA ARG A 37 3.42 -7.56 3.58
C ARG A 37 1.92 -7.81 3.73
N VAL A 38 1.42 -7.49 4.90
CA VAL A 38 -0.01 -7.32 5.15
C VAL A 38 -0.27 -5.87 5.53
N VAL A 39 -1.49 -5.39 5.28
CA VAL A 39 -1.94 -4.07 5.75
C VAL A 39 -3.02 -4.25 6.81
N LEU A 40 -2.95 -3.42 7.86
CA LEU A 40 -3.95 -3.32 8.90
C LEU A 40 -5.13 -2.50 8.36
N THR A 41 -6.30 -3.12 8.24
CA THR A 41 -7.46 -2.57 7.52
C THR A 41 -8.06 -1.31 8.14
N HIS A 42 -7.84 -1.05 9.43
CA HIS A 42 -8.40 0.12 10.12
C HIS A 42 -7.48 1.35 10.09
N CYS A 43 -6.16 1.17 10.03
CA CYS A 43 -5.20 2.27 10.12
C CYS A 43 -4.27 2.42 8.91
N GLY A 44 -4.16 1.39 8.05
CA GLY A 44 -3.35 1.45 6.84
C GLY A 44 -1.85 1.24 7.04
N HIS A 45 -1.40 1.03 8.29
CA HIS A 45 -0.03 0.60 8.57
C HIS A 45 0.19 -0.83 8.09
N ALA A 46 1.42 -1.12 7.66
CA ALA A 46 1.80 -2.42 7.12
C ALA A 46 2.94 -3.06 7.91
N VAL A 47 2.89 -4.38 8.04
CA VAL A 47 3.95 -5.22 8.63
C VAL A 47 4.25 -6.38 7.67
N CYS A 48 5.38 -7.07 7.87
CA CYS A 48 5.67 -8.27 7.09
C CYS A 48 4.70 -9.40 7.47
N ARG A 49 4.48 -10.32 6.52
CA ARG A 49 3.57 -11.45 6.73
C ARG A 49 3.98 -12.33 7.92
N ALA A 50 5.28 -12.57 8.09
CA ALA A 50 5.80 -13.39 9.19
C ALA A 50 5.46 -12.80 10.58
N CYS A 51 5.64 -11.48 10.77
CA CYS A 51 5.26 -10.81 12.03
C CYS A 51 3.73 -10.86 12.23
N ALA A 52 2.95 -10.66 11.17
CA ALA A 52 1.51 -10.78 11.25
C ALA A 52 1.07 -12.18 11.68
N ASP A 53 1.62 -13.23 11.10
CA ASP A 53 1.26 -14.62 11.44
C ASP A 53 1.73 -15.01 12.86
N ALA A 54 2.84 -14.45 13.34
CA ALA A 54 3.35 -14.71 14.70
C ALA A 54 2.46 -14.10 15.80
N ASP A 55 1.93 -12.90 15.57
CA ASP A 55 1.19 -12.14 16.59
C ASP A 55 -0.33 -12.18 16.43
N ALA A 56 -0.84 -12.72 15.31
CA ALA A 56 -2.26 -12.73 15.00
C ALA A 56 -3.06 -13.60 15.98
N ARG A 57 -3.62 -12.98 17.02
CA ARG A 57 -4.62 -13.61 17.88
C ARG A 57 -5.99 -13.41 17.27
N ARG A 58 -6.67 -14.50 16.90
CA ARG A 58 -8.01 -14.47 16.30
C ARG A 58 -8.10 -13.58 15.05
N SER A 59 -7.04 -13.56 14.22
CA SER A 59 -6.94 -12.75 13.00
C SER A 59 -6.96 -11.23 13.23
N LEU A 60 -6.68 -10.78 14.45
CA LEU A 60 -6.52 -9.37 14.81
C LEU A 60 -5.07 -9.11 15.24
N LEU A 61 -4.59 -7.91 14.93
CA LEU A 61 -3.27 -7.41 15.30
C LEU A 61 -3.41 -6.04 15.96
N LEU A 62 -2.64 -5.82 17.03
CA LEU A 62 -2.44 -4.49 17.59
C LEU A 62 -1.39 -3.76 16.74
N CYS A 63 -1.74 -2.63 16.16
CA CYS A 63 -0.76 -1.81 15.44
C CYS A 63 0.25 -1.22 16.43
N THR A 64 1.52 -1.62 16.34
CA THR A 64 2.59 -1.06 17.20
C THR A 64 2.97 0.38 16.85
N THR A 65 2.40 0.95 15.79
CA THR A 65 2.62 2.35 15.39
C THR A 65 1.56 3.31 15.92
N CYS A 66 0.28 2.89 15.97
CA CYS A 66 -0.83 3.78 16.37
C CYS A 66 -1.83 3.12 17.32
N GLU A 67 -1.48 1.97 17.88
CA GLU A 67 -2.23 1.23 18.92
C GLU A 67 -3.66 0.80 18.51
N THR A 68 -3.97 0.89 17.22
CA THR A 68 -5.26 0.45 16.67
C THR A 68 -5.27 -1.07 16.54
N VAL A 69 -6.24 -1.72 17.20
CA VAL A 69 -6.53 -3.15 16.96
C VAL A 69 -7.23 -3.28 15.61
N SER A 70 -6.69 -4.13 14.74
CA SER A 70 -7.16 -4.23 13.37
C SER A 70 -7.09 -5.65 12.85
N ALA A 71 -8.07 -6.03 12.03
CA ALA A 71 -7.88 -7.11 11.07
C ALA A 71 -6.78 -6.72 10.06
N PHE A 72 -6.24 -7.71 9.35
CA PHE A 72 -5.27 -7.48 8.30
C PHE A 72 -5.61 -8.26 7.03
N VAL A 73 -5.14 -7.76 5.91
CA VAL A 73 -5.26 -8.41 4.60
C VAL A 73 -3.89 -8.43 3.93
N ARG A 74 -3.63 -9.45 3.11
CA ARG A 74 -2.45 -9.50 2.24
C ARG A 74 -2.39 -8.21 1.41
N LEU A 75 -1.23 -7.56 1.33
CA LEU A 75 -1.02 -6.45 0.40
C LEU A 75 -0.53 -7.02 -0.94
N PHE A 76 -1.27 -6.80 -2.02
CA PHE A 76 -0.84 -7.23 -3.35
C PHE A 76 0.17 -6.23 -3.92
N GLU A 77 1.41 -6.69 -4.03
CA GLU A 77 2.54 -5.94 -4.56
C GLU A 77 3.09 -6.67 -5.79
N GLU A 78 3.23 -5.96 -6.89
CA GLU A 78 3.79 -6.51 -8.13
C GLU A 78 5.32 -6.48 -8.05
N LYS A 79 5.95 -7.63 -8.34
CA LYS A 79 7.41 -7.76 -8.40
C LYS A 79 7.87 -7.36 -9.80
N THR A 80 8.93 -6.56 -9.90
CA THR A 80 9.60 -6.32 -11.17
C THR A 80 10.78 -7.30 -11.31
N GLU A 81 11.15 -7.59 -12.55
CA GLU A 81 12.27 -8.48 -12.88
C GLU A 81 13.64 -7.80 -12.63
N GLU A 82 13.63 -6.47 -12.45
CA GLU A 82 14.80 -5.61 -12.22
C GLU A 82 15.22 -5.58 -10.74
N GLY A 83 15.53 -6.73 -10.16
CA GLY A 83 16.16 -6.77 -8.84
C GLY A 83 17.49 -6.03 -8.87
N VAL A 84 17.67 -5.01 -8.01
CA VAL A 84 18.97 -4.37 -7.81
C VAL A 84 19.91 -5.43 -7.25
N ARG A 85 20.97 -5.76 -8.00
CA ARG A 85 22.08 -6.57 -7.50
C ARG A 85 22.84 -5.73 -6.48
N HIS A 86 22.43 -5.79 -5.21
CA HIS A 86 23.33 -5.39 -4.14
C HIS A 86 24.40 -6.48 -3.99
N THR A 87 25.64 -6.05 -3.80
CA THR A 87 26.83 -6.92 -3.76
C THR A 87 26.94 -7.77 -2.50
N ASP A 88 25.94 -7.77 -1.62
CA ASP A 88 25.88 -8.60 -0.42
C ASP A 88 24.47 -9.20 -0.28
N ASP A 89 24.46 -10.51 0.01
CA ASP A 89 23.40 -11.52 -0.07
C ASP A 89 21.91 -11.14 -0.12
N SER A 90 21.25 -11.73 -1.13
CA SER A 90 19.82 -11.82 -1.46
C SER A 90 19.22 -10.68 -2.29
N PRO A 91 18.69 -10.96 -3.50
CA PRO A 91 17.98 -9.96 -4.28
C PRO A 91 16.70 -9.57 -3.53
N ALA A 92 16.67 -8.37 -2.96
CA ALA A 92 15.42 -7.75 -2.58
C ALA A 92 14.62 -7.58 -3.89
N ALA A 93 13.55 -8.37 -4.06
CA ALA A 93 12.66 -8.21 -5.19
C ALA A 93 12.23 -6.74 -5.25
N SER A 94 12.55 -6.08 -6.36
CA SER A 94 12.11 -4.73 -6.65
C SER A 94 10.59 -4.77 -6.78
N ILE A 95 9.90 -3.99 -5.95
CA ILE A 95 8.44 -3.92 -5.96
C ILE A 95 8.02 -2.71 -6.78
N SER A 96 7.18 -2.95 -7.78
CA SER A 96 6.56 -1.88 -8.56
C SER A 96 5.61 -1.05 -7.68
N ARG A 97 5.72 0.28 -7.79
CA ARG A 97 4.70 1.21 -7.26
C ARG A 97 3.81 1.76 -8.37
N VAL A 98 3.98 1.32 -9.62
CA VAL A 98 3.16 1.78 -10.74
C VAL A 98 1.69 1.51 -10.44
N CYS A 99 0.85 2.53 -10.59
CA CYS A 99 -0.58 2.32 -10.42
C CYS A 99 -1.15 1.51 -11.59
N GLY A 100 -1.66 0.30 -11.34
CA GLY A 100 -2.30 -0.53 -12.37
C GLY A 100 -3.63 0.00 -12.96
N VAL A 101 -4.02 1.25 -12.66
CA VAL A 101 -5.23 1.90 -13.22
C VAL A 101 -4.87 3.07 -14.12
N CYS A 102 -4.02 3.99 -13.66
CA CYS A 102 -3.62 5.19 -14.42
C CYS A 102 -2.15 5.21 -14.83
N TYR A 103 -1.39 4.16 -14.50
CA TYR A 103 0.04 4.02 -14.81
C TYR A 103 0.94 5.13 -14.26
N ALA A 104 0.48 5.92 -13.30
CA ALA A 104 1.35 6.81 -12.53
C ALA A 104 2.50 5.99 -11.92
N ALA A 105 3.74 6.32 -12.29
CA ALA A 105 4.91 5.50 -12.04
C ALA A 105 5.16 5.25 -10.54
N ASN A 106 4.93 6.27 -9.72
CA ASN A 106 5.24 6.23 -8.30
C ASN A 106 4.28 7.16 -7.52
N PRO A 107 3.02 6.76 -7.29
CA PRO A 107 2.01 7.62 -6.71
C PRO A 107 2.37 8.12 -5.31
N ALA A 108 2.03 9.38 -5.03
CA ALA A 108 2.33 10.04 -3.76
C ALA A 108 1.62 9.35 -2.59
N VAL A 109 0.38 8.92 -2.83
CA VAL A 109 -0.43 8.18 -1.86
C VAL A 109 -1.10 7.01 -2.57
N ARG A 110 -0.98 5.82 -1.97
CA ARG A 110 -1.69 4.62 -2.40
C ARG A 110 -2.79 4.28 -1.41
N ALA A 111 -3.81 3.56 -1.86
CA ALA A 111 -4.88 3.06 -1.03
C ALA A 111 -5.13 1.58 -1.30
N VAL A 112 -5.46 0.85 -0.23
CA VAL A 112 -5.72 -0.58 -0.26
C VAL A 112 -7.21 -0.84 -0.15
N ILE A 113 -7.69 -1.77 -0.97
CA ILE A 113 -9.06 -2.26 -0.97
C ILE A 113 -9.14 -3.38 0.08
N THR A 114 -9.78 -3.09 1.22
CA THR A 114 -9.52 -3.80 2.48
C THR A 114 -9.96 -5.26 2.53
N THR A 115 -10.87 -5.69 1.65
CA THR A 115 -11.31 -7.09 1.60
C THR A 115 -10.49 -7.96 0.65
N CYS A 116 -9.79 -7.37 -0.33
CA CYS A 116 -9.04 -8.12 -1.33
C CYS A 116 -7.56 -7.77 -1.42
N GLY A 117 -7.10 -6.74 -0.70
CA GLY A 117 -5.68 -6.40 -0.61
C GLY A 117 -5.07 -5.72 -1.82
N HIS A 118 -5.83 -5.55 -2.91
CA HIS A 118 -5.37 -4.85 -4.10
C HIS A 118 -5.13 -3.37 -3.82
N VAL A 119 -4.12 -2.81 -4.49
CA VAL A 119 -3.66 -1.44 -4.28
C VAL A 119 -3.77 -0.62 -5.57
N ALA A 120 -4.15 0.64 -5.44
CA ALA A 120 -4.07 1.63 -6.51
C ALA A 120 -3.71 3.00 -5.92
N CYS A 121 -3.40 4.00 -6.76
CA CYS A 121 -3.20 5.36 -6.26
C CYS A 121 -4.49 5.91 -5.66
N LEU A 122 -4.37 6.80 -4.67
CA LEU A 122 -5.51 7.39 -4.01
C LEU A 122 -6.39 8.20 -4.98
N ALA A 123 -5.79 8.86 -5.99
CA ALA A 123 -6.54 9.54 -7.05
C ALA A 123 -7.54 8.60 -7.76
N CYS A 124 -7.09 7.42 -8.21
CA CYS A 124 -7.94 6.44 -8.88
C CYS A 124 -8.98 5.87 -7.93
N ILE A 125 -8.61 5.57 -6.68
CA ILE A 125 -9.57 5.08 -5.69
C ILE A 125 -10.66 6.14 -5.42
N GLU A 126 -10.30 7.39 -5.17
CA GLU A 126 -11.26 8.48 -4.95
C GLU A 126 -12.16 8.67 -6.16
N GLN A 127 -11.62 8.62 -7.39
CA GLN A 127 -12.42 8.71 -8.60
C GLN A 127 -13.49 7.60 -8.68
N LEU A 128 -13.10 6.35 -8.40
CA LEU A 128 -13.98 5.18 -8.45
C LEU A 128 -14.89 5.04 -7.22
N LYS A 129 -14.58 5.75 -6.13
CA LYS A 129 -15.29 5.64 -4.85
C LYS A 129 -16.73 6.11 -4.98
N SER A 130 -17.65 5.29 -4.45
CA SER A 130 -19.05 5.63 -4.23
C SER A 130 -19.34 5.48 -2.73
N ALA A 131 -19.77 6.57 -2.09
CA ALA A 131 -19.79 6.69 -0.64
C ALA A 131 -18.44 6.30 -0.01
N ASN A 132 -18.38 5.24 0.80
CA ASN A 132 -17.16 4.75 1.46
C ASN A 132 -16.59 3.46 0.87
N ARG A 133 -17.05 3.05 -0.32
CA ARG A 133 -16.64 1.78 -0.94
C ARG A 133 -16.16 1.98 -2.37
N VAL A 134 -15.39 1.02 -2.86
CA VAL A 134 -14.95 0.93 -4.25
C VAL A 134 -15.22 -0.47 -4.77
N LYS A 135 -15.70 -0.56 -6.02
CA LYS A 135 -15.67 -1.82 -6.77
C LYS A 135 -14.25 -1.99 -7.30
N CYS A 136 -13.53 -2.99 -6.80
CA CYS A 136 -12.13 -3.21 -7.10
C CYS A 136 -11.91 -3.31 -8.62
N PRO A 137 -11.02 -2.49 -9.21
CA PRO A 137 -10.77 -2.54 -10.65
C PRO A 137 -10.05 -3.84 -11.07
N PHE A 138 -9.45 -4.57 -10.13
CA PHE A 138 -8.67 -5.78 -10.41
C PHE A 138 -9.49 -7.07 -10.24
N CYS A 139 -10.29 -7.18 -9.18
CA CYS A 139 -11.05 -8.40 -8.87
C CYS A 139 -12.56 -8.18 -8.71
N ARG A 140 -13.06 -6.96 -8.89
CA ARG A 140 -14.49 -6.57 -8.85
C ARG A 140 -15.19 -6.69 -7.49
N GLU A 141 -14.47 -7.08 -6.43
CA GLU A 141 -14.96 -7.06 -5.05
C GLU A 141 -15.37 -5.65 -4.61
N ASN A 142 -16.50 -5.50 -3.90
CA ASN A 142 -16.96 -4.19 -3.43
C ASN A 142 -16.59 -4.02 -1.96
N SER A 143 -15.77 -3.02 -1.66
CA SER A 143 -15.04 -3.00 -0.39
C SER A 143 -14.77 -1.60 0.15
N PRO A 144 -14.68 -1.42 1.48
CA PRO A 144 -14.06 -0.25 2.08
C PRO A 144 -12.60 -0.11 1.64
N VAL A 145 -12.07 1.11 1.74
CA VAL A 145 -10.69 1.43 1.40
C VAL A 145 -9.99 2.07 2.59
N VAL A 146 -8.69 1.80 2.72
CA VAL A 146 -7.81 2.47 3.68
C VAL A 146 -6.62 3.07 2.93
N ARG A 147 -6.16 4.26 3.35
CA ARG A 147 -4.92 4.82 2.81
C ARG A 147 -3.75 3.97 3.30
N LEU A 148 -2.86 3.56 2.40
CA LEU A 148 -1.65 2.86 2.78
C LEU A 148 -0.66 3.86 3.39
N VAL A 149 -0.17 3.57 4.59
CA VAL A 149 0.85 4.40 5.23
C VAL A 149 2.21 3.92 4.79
N GLU A 150 2.93 4.78 4.07
CA GLU A 150 4.28 4.52 3.58
C GLU A 150 5.16 5.72 3.93
N PRO A 151 6.10 5.59 4.88
CA PRO A 151 7.00 6.68 5.24
C PRO A 151 7.86 7.09 4.05
N LEU A 152 7.99 8.40 3.81
CA LEU A 152 8.95 8.94 2.84
C LEU A 152 10.38 8.78 3.38
N LEU A 153 11.28 8.22 2.56
CA LEU A 153 12.70 8.11 2.87
C LEU A 153 13.51 9.25 2.23
N SER A 154 13.16 9.65 1.01
CA SER A 154 13.80 10.77 0.29
C SER A 154 12.89 11.29 -0.82
N LYS A 155 13.17 12.52 -1.30
CA LYS A 155 12.57 13.12 -2.49
C LYS A 155 13.51 13.08 -3.67
#